data_AF-A0A0G4IMP8-F1
#
_entry.id   AF-A0A0G4IMP8-F1
#
_cell.length_a   1.000
_cell.length_b   1.000
_cell.length_c   1.000
_cell.angle_alpha   90.00
_cell.angle_beta   90.00
_cell.angle_gamma   90.00
#
_symmetry.space_group_name_H-M   'P 1'
#
loop_
_entity.id
_entity.type
_entity.pdbx_description
1 polymer ?
#
loop_
_entity_poly.entity_id
_entity_poly.type
_entity_poly.pdbx_seq_one_letter_code
_entity_poly.pdbx_strand_id
1 'polypeptide(L)'
;MFGSVRTLPHRLVPERHKVPGRTFLVDGFRIRCAETSHWFLTHFHSDHYAGLDKSFAGGLIYCTPCTSRLVQAKLRVPARCVRSVALGSAVVIDDVLVTFLDANHCPGSAMILFQHRSGESILHCGDMRYDARMQSFPSLAPPVQIDHLYLDTTYCDPKYRFPPQDVIIARVVDICRPYYASGDALLLIGTYSVGKERLLVRLAREFQCRVRVSSARFKDLMMSLPADDVNELFTTGASRVHVVPLDDLSWQNLPRARERLSRTASFTTMVAVRPTGWTHTAKRDVTVTQNDSVVIVNAPYSEHSSYDELRAFVAFLSPKNIIPTVTSSRNAASDRKRILDCFNDLRDTSKDKSKISSYFQKAPAPEGRKRGSSNRPVRLRQVPTFPTTARFSPGMGSVAAGTLETYFCANVSETTVSSIGDMPAVQSSAELVAVAAQFDLAAVDVDEQHRLLESFRASRPTAGVKRPFPTSAEADANEGALRPLSSVRPDL
;
A
#
# COMPACT_ATOMS: atom_id res chain seq x y z
N MET A 1 -17.50 17.31 -8.03
CA MET A 1 -17.23 18.57 -7.31
C MET A 1 -16.22 18.29 -6.21
N PHE A 2 -14.96 18.69 -6.39
CA PHE A 2 -13.96 18.60 -5.32
C PHE A 2 -14.19 19.77 -4.36
N GLY A 3 -14.22 19.51 -3.05
CA GLY A 3 -14.53 20.54 -2.03
C GLY A 3 -13.56 21.72 -2.05
N SER A 4 -14.04 22.90 -1.64
CA SER A 4 -13.25 24.14 -1.61
C SER A 4 -12.05 24.06 -0.65
N VAL A 5 -10.97 24.77 -1.01
CA VAL A 5 -9.81 24.97 -0.15
C VAL A 5 -10.22 25.79 1.08
N ARG A 6 -9.76 25.40 2.27
CA ARG A 6 -10.11 26.04 3.55
C ARG A 6 -8.86 26.51 4.28
N THR A 7 -8.91 27.71 4.84
CA THR A 7 -7.86 28.21 5.72
C THR A 7 -8.15 27.77 7.16
N LEU A 8 -7.22 27.08 7.80
CA LEU A 8 -7.34 26.62 9.19
C LEU A 8 -6.02 26.85 9.93
N PRO A 9 -6.04 27.35 11.18
CA PRO A 9 -4.86 27.32 12.03
C PRO A 9 -4.47 25.86 12.32
N HIS A 10 -3.18 25.60 12.54
CA HIS A 10 -2.67 24.22 12.67
C HIS A 10 -3.44 23.40 13.71
N ARG A 11 -3.79 24.02 14.85
CA ARG A 11 -4.57 23.36 15.93
C ARG A 11 -5.91 22.77 15.46
N LEU A 12 -6.56 23.35 14.44
CA LEU A 12 -7.85 22.90 13.92
C LEU A 12 -7.74 21.94 12.72
N VAL A 13 -6.53 21.68 12.23
CA VAL A 13 -6.34 20.69 11.15
C VAL A 13 -6.74 19.29 11.65
N PRO A 14 -7.44 18.46 10.86
CA PRO A 14 -7.80 17.12 11.29
C PRO A 14 -6.58 16.28 11.64
N GLU A 15 -6.67 15.50 12.73
CA GLU A 15 -5.57 14.70 13.28
C GLU A 15 -4.87 13.87 12.20
N ARG A 16 -5.64 13.17 11.35
CA ARG A 16 -5.13 12.30 10.28
C ARG A 16 -4.13 12.93 9.30
N HIS A 17 -4.07 14.26 9.23
CA HIS A 17 -3.14 14.97 8.34
C HIS A 17 -1.91 15.51 9.07
N LYS A 18 -1.84 15.42 10.40
CA LYS A 18 -0.78 16.05 11.20
C LYS A 18 0.32 15.05 11.53
N VAL A 19 1.54 15.56 11.65
CA VAL A 19 2.61 14.86 12.37
C VAL A 19 2.72 15.46 13.78
N PRO A 20 2.54 14.67 14.86
CA PRO A 20 2.69 15.15 16.23
C PRO A 20 4.02 15.87 16.47
N GLY A 21 4.02 16.92 17.29
CA GLY A 21 5.23 17.69 17.61
C GLY A 21 5.75 18.60 16.50
N ARG A 22 5.17 18.59 15.30
CA ARG A 22 5.51 19.48 14.17
C ARG A 22 4.28 20.13 13.57
N THR A 23 4.51 21.11 12.70
CA THR A 23 3.48 21.68 11.81
C THR A 23 3.51 21.04 10.43
N PHE A 24 4.00 19.81 10.32
CA PHE A 24 4.04 19.06 9.06
C PHE A 24 2.65 18.53 8.73
N LEU A 25 2.27 18.60 7.45
CA LEU A 25 1.00 18.08 6.97
C LEU A 25 1.18 17.00 5.89
N VAL A 26 0.46 15.89 6.02
CA VAL A 26 0.44 14.77 5.07
C VAL A 26 -0.92 14.74 4.35
N ASP A 27 -0.91 14.73 3.01
CA ASP A 27 -2.09 14.65 2.13
C ASP A 27 -3.21 15.66 2.45
N GLY A 28 -2.84 16.79 3.06
CA GLY A 28 -3.74 17.80 3.60
C GLY A 28 -3.97 19.00 2.68
N PHE A 29 -3.78 18.88 1.36
CA PHE A 29 -3.59 20.02 0.46
C PHE A 29 -4.83 20.89 0.20
N ARG A 30 -6.02 20.44 0.61
CA ARG A 30 -7.24 21.28 0.67
C ARG A 30 -7.20 22.28 1.83
N ILE A 31 -6.23 22.16 2.72
CA ILE A 31 -6.06 23.02 3.87
C ILE A 31 -4.95 24.03 3.55
N ARG A 32 -5.19 25.30 3.88
CA ARG A 32 -4.15 26.33 3.94
C ARG A 32 -3.89 26.63 5.41
N CYS A 33 -2.68 26.32 5.87
CA CYS A 33 -2.26 26.51 7.25
C CYS A 33 -1.00 27.37 7.22
N ALA A 34 -1.08 28.59 7.77
CA ALA A 34 0.02 29.56 7.72
C ALA A 34 1.24 29.11 8.54
N GLU A 35 1.02 28.24 9.52
CA GLU A 35 2.04 27.67 10.39
C GLU A 35 2.78 26.47 9.75
N THR A 36 2.29 25.96 8.61
CA THR A 36 2.89 24.82 7.89
C THR A 36 3.79 25.31 6.75
N SER A 37 5.05 24.89 6.75
CA SER A 37 6.01 25.09 5.65
C SER A 37 6.42 23.79 4.94
N HIS A 38 6.12 22.64 5.53
CA HIS A 38 6.49 21.31 5.00
C HIS A 38 5.24 20.45 4.82
N TRP A 39 5.05 19.99 3.59
CA TRP A 39 3.94 19.18 3.16
C TRP A 39 4.46 17.85 2.61
N PHE A 40 3.72 16.78 2.83
CA PHE A 40 4.08 15.44 2.38
C PHE A 40 2.94 14.92 1.51
N LEU A 41 3.27 14.44 0.32
CA LEU A 41 2.31 13.77 -0.57
C LEU A 41 2.71 12.31 -0.71
N THR A 42 1.87 11.41 -0.19
CA THR A 42 2.16 9.98 -0.15
C THR A 42 2.13 9.35 -1.54
N HIS A 43 1.17 9.75 -2.39
CA HIS A 43 1.00 9.22 -3.75
C HIS A 43 0.12 10.14 -4.63
N PHE A 44 -0.02 9.81 -5.92
CA PHE A 44 -0.72 10.65 -6.91
C PHE A 44 -2.19 10.24 -7.15
N HIS A 45 -3.01 10.11 -6.10
CA HIS A 45 -4.47 10.05 -6.23
C HIS A 45 -5.16 11.33 -5.81
N SER A 46 -6.30 11.61 -6.47
CA SER A 46 -6.91 12.94 -6.47
C SER A 46 -7.48 13.38 -5.14
N ASP A 47 -7.90 12.46 -4.30
CA ASP A 47 -8.35 12.70 -2.94
C ASP A 47 -7.21 13.07 -1.99
N HIS A 48 -5.97 12.66 -2.29
CA HIS A 48 -4.76 13.00 -1.53
C HIS A 48 -4.12 14.31 -2.01
N TYR A 49 -3.97 14.52 -3.32
CA TYR A 49 -3.37 15.76 -3.85
C TYR A 49 -4.35 16.92 -4.00
N ALA A 50 -5.66 16.73 -3.77
CA ALA A 50 -6.65 17.76 -4.02
C ALA A 50 -6.31 19.08 -3.30
N GLY A 51 -6.33 20.18 -4.07
CA GLY A 51 -5.91 21.50 -3.60
C GLY A 51 -4.50 21.89 -4.03
N LEU A 52 -3.74 20.97 -4.66
CA LEU A 52 -2.53 21.29 -5.40
C LEU A 52 -2.83 21.71 -6.83
N ASP A 53 -2.19 22.80 -7.26
CA ASP A 53 -2.18 23.31 -8.62
C ASP A 53 -0.97 24.24 -8.84
N LYS A 54 -0.88 24.85 -10.02
CA LYS A 54 0.18 25.79 -10.40
C LYS A 54 0.35 27.03 -9.50
N SER A 55 -0.64 27.36 -8.69
CA SER A 55 -0.63 28.50 -7.78
C SER A 55 -0.09 28.15 -6.38
N PHE A 56 0.24 26.88 -6.13
CA PHE A 56 0.75 26.47 -4.83
C PHE A 56 2.02 27.23 -4.46
N ALA A 57 1.97 27.91 -3.32
CA ALA A 57 3.07 28.68 -2.74
C ALA A 57 3.16 28.48 -1.20
N GLY A 58 2.59 27.38 -0.69
CA GLY A 58 2.45 27.12 0.75
C GLY A 58 3.68 26.51 1.44
N GLY A 59 4.82 26.41 0.75
CA GLY A 59 6.04 25.79 1.28
C GLY A 59 6.62 24.72 0.35
N LEU A 60 7.28 23.73 0.95
CA LEU A 60 7.91 22.60 0.26
C LEU A 60 7.04 21.34 0.36
N ILE A 61 6.89 20.64 -0.76
CA ILE A 61 6.19 19.36 -0.89
C ILE A 61 7.24 18.27 -1.04
N TYR A 62 7.26 17.33 -0.12
CA TYR A 62 8.11 16.15 -0.15
C TYR A 62 7.31 14.94 -0.65
N CYS A 63 7.84 14.25 -1.65
CA CYS A 63 7.23 13.05 -2.22
C CYS A 63 8.28 12.20 -2.94
N THR A 64 7.90 11.03 -3.44
CA THR A 64 8.81 10.17 -4.23
C THR A 64 9.15 10.81 -5.58
N PRO A 65 10.26 10.42 -6.25
CA PRO A 65 10.59 10.90 -7.59
C PRO A 65 9.47 10.68 -8.61
N CYS A 66 8.81 9.51 -8.58
CA CYS A 66 7.62 9.22 -9.38
C CYS A 66 6.51 10.27 -9.15
N THR A 67 6.08 10.44 -7.90
CA THR A 67 5.02 11.38 -7.54
C THR A 67 5.39 12.82 -7.91
N SER A 68 6.66 13.20 -7.76
CA SER A 68 7.15 14.55 -8.12
C SER A 68 7.02 14.85 -9.62
N ARG A 69 7.28 13.87 -10.50
CA ARG A 69 7.14 14.00 -11.95
C ARG A 69 5.68 14.17 -12.33
N LEU A 70 4.81 13.34 -11.76
CA LEU A 70 3.35 13.42 -11.98
C LEU A 70 2.79 14.78 -11.52
N VAL A 71 3.13 15.23 -10.32
CA VAL A 71 2.70 16.52 -9.76
C VAL A 71 3.10 17.69 -10.67
N GLN A 72 4.37 17.73 -11.11
CA GLN A 72 4.86 18.81 -11.96
C GLN A 72 4.24 18.77 -13.37
N ALA A 73 4.11 17.59 -13.97
CA ALA A 73 3.58 17.47 -15.33
C ALA A 73 2.06 17.68 -15.42
N LYS A 74 1.30 17.18 -14.43
CA LYS A 74 -0.17 17.13 -14.48
C LYS A 74 -0.82 18.27 -13.71
N LEU A 75 -0.30 18.61 -12.53
CA LEU A 75 -0.84 19.68 -11.69
C LEU A 75 -0.10 21.01 -11.90
N ARG A 76 1.07 20.97 -12.56
CA ARG A 76 1.90 22.15 -12.87
C ARG A 76 2.36 22.92 -11.64
N VAL A 77 2.47 22.23 -10.50
CA VAL A 77 3.03 22.79 -9.27
C VAL A 77 4.46 23.28 -9.56
N PRO A 78 4.86 24.48 -9.11
CA PRO A 78 6.18 25.00 -9.38
C PRO A 78 7.30 24.08 -8.87
N ALA A 79 8.32 23.81 -9.70
CA ALA A 79 9.44 22.94 -9.34
C ALA A 79 10.14 23.35 -8.04
N ARG A 80 10.27 24.67 -7.79
CA ARG A 80 10.83 25.21 -6.55
C ARG A 80 10.09 24.75 -5.27
N CYS A 81 8.82 24.39 -5.38
CA CYS A 81 7.98 23.93 -4.27
C CYS A 81 8.02 22.41 -4.07
N VAL A 82 8.70 21.63 -4.93
CA VAL A 82 8.72 20.17 -4.86
C VAL A 82 10.12 19.69 -4.51
N ARG A 83 10.21 18.69 -3.63
CA ARG A 83 11.45 17.99 -3.25
C ARG A 83 11.20 16.48 -3.32
N SER A 84 11.91 15.81 -4.21
CA SER A 84 11.83 14.35 -4.33
C SER A 84 12.75 13.66 -3.33
N VAL A 85 12.25 12.63 -2.64
CA VAL A 85 13.03 11.77 -1.75
C VAL A 85 12.84 10.33 -2.23
N ALA A 86 13.93 9.64 -2.57
CA ALA A 86 13.86 8.27 -3.06
C ALA A 86 13.34 7.31 -1.97
N LEU A 87 12.72 6.21 -2.39
CA LEU A 87 12.34 5.13 -1.47
C LEU A 87 13.60 4.57 -0.80
N GLY A 88 13.51 4.26 0.48
CA GLY A 88 14.66 3.85 1.29
C GLY A 88 15.65 4.96 1.60
N SER A 89 15.45 6.20 1.13
CA SER A 89 16.30 7.32 1.50
C SER A 89 15.70 8.11 2.67
N ALA A 90 16.58 8.66 3.51
CA ALA A 90 16.19 9.50 4.63
C ALA A 90 16.66 10.95 4.42
N VAL A 91 15.86 11.91 4.89
CA VAL A 91 16.19 13.35 4.87
C VAL A 91 15.85 13.97 6.22
N VAL A 92 16.71 14.86 6.71
CA VAL A 92 16.43 15.61 7.93
C VAL A 92 15.67 16.90 7.58
N ILE A 93 14.48 17.08 8.16
CA ILE A 93 13.62 18.25 7.98
C ILE A 93 13.26 18.77 9.37
N ASP A 94 13.65 20.00 9.68
CA ASP A 94 13.46 20.64 10.99
C ASP A 94 13.70 19.68 12.17
N ASP A 95 14.88 19.07 12.31
CA ASP A 95 15.15 18.12 13.42
C ASP A 95 14.20 16.90 13.48
N VAL A 96 13.73 16.43 12.34
CA VAL A 96 13.03 15.13 12.16
C VAL A 96 13.69 14.38 11.02
N LEU A 97 14.11 13.14 11.26
CA LEU A 97 14.57 12.25 10.20
C LEU A 97 13.33 11.65 9.52
N VAL A 98 13.19 11.87 8.21
CA VAL A 98 12.04 11.45 7.42
C VAL A 98 12.48 10.45 6.37
N THR A 99 11.90 9.25 6.39
CA THR A 99 12.22 8.16 5.47
C THR A 99 10.98 7.74 4.69
N PHE A 100 11.12 7.61 3.37
CA PHE A 100 10.05 7.14 2.48
C PHE A 100 10.21 5.65 2.24
N LEU A 101 9.16 4.86 2.48
CA LEU A 101 9.13 3.40 2.35
C LEU A 101 8.06 3.02 1.32
N ASP A 102 8.27 1.97 0.54
CA ASP A 102 7.29 1.55 -0.47
C ASP A 102 5.96 1.15 0.20
N ALA A 103 4.83 1.67 -0.29
CA ALA A 103 3.50 1.38 0.25
C ALA A 103 2.76 0.24 -0.46
N ASN A 104 3.33 -0.30 -1.55
CA ASN A 104 2.74 -1.34 -2.39
C ASN A 104 1.28 -1.02 -2.81
N HIS A 105 0.99 0.27 -3.06
CA HIS A 105 -0.35 0.73 -3.44
C HIS A 105 -0.42 1.06 -4.94
N CYS A 106 0.23 2.13 -5.37
CA CYS A 106 0.37 2.48 -6.79
C CYS A 106 1.81 2.97 -7.08
N PRO A 107 2.25 3.09 -8.35
CA PRO A 107 3.61 3.52 -8.64
C PRO A 107 3.98 4.83 -7.94
N GLY A 108 5.07 4.81 -7.16
CA GLY A 108 5.53 5.96 -6.39
C GLY A 108 4.82 6.20 -5.06
N SER A 109 3.88 5.34 -4.66
CA SER A 109 3.24 5.44 -3.34
C SER A 109 4.21 5.12 -2.22
N ALA A 110 4.19 5.93 -1.16
CA ALA A 110 5.07 5.75 -0.02
C ALA A 110 4.35 5.83 1.32
N MET A 111 4.73 4.92 2.23
CA MET A 111 4.63 5.16 3.67
C MET A 111 5.75 6.11 4.07
N ILE A 112 5.51 6.96 5.07
CA ILE A 112 6.47 7.98 5.50
C ILE A 112 6.72 7.81 7.00
N LEU A 113 7.96 7.48 7.34
CA LEU A 113 8.43 7.33 8.72
C LEU A 113 9.05 8.66 9.18
N PHE A 114 8.55 9.22 10.26
CA PHE A 114 9.06 10.42 10.91
C PHE A 114 9.67 10.04 12.26
N GLN A 115 10.97 10.25 12.42
CA GLN A 115 11.70 9.94 13.64
C GLN A 115 12.21 11.23 14.28
N HIS A 116 11.65 11.54 15.44
CA HIS A 116 12.02 12.72 16.22
C HIS A 116 13.30 12.46 17.01
N ARG A 117 14.07 13.52 17.25
CA ARG A 117 15.24 13.47 18.14
C ARG A 117 14.89 13.06 19.58
N SER A 118 13.64 13.27 20.00
CA SER A 118 13.11 12.80 21.30
C SER A 118 13.03 11.28 21.41
N GLY A 119 13.17 10.55 20.30
CA GLY A 119 13.00 9.10 20.21
C GLY A 119 11.62 8.66 19.73
N GLU A 120 10.65 9.58 19.61
CA GLU A 120 9.31 9.29 19.12
C GLU A 120 9.32 8.99 17.61
N SER A 121 8.66 7.89 17.22
CA SER A 121 8.56 7.46 15.82
C SER A 121 7.10 7.39 15.36
N ILE A 122 6.81 8.08 14.27
CA ILE A 122 5.48 8.14 13.65
C ILE A 122 5.56 7.53 12.26
N LEU A 123 4.70 6.56 11.96
CA LEU A 123 4.58 5.99 10.61
C LEU A 123 3.24 6.41 10.02
N HIS A 124 3.28 7.10 8.88
CA HIS A 124 2.10 7.41 8.10
C HIS A 124 2.02 6.55 6.85
N CYS A 125 1.02 5.67 6.78
CA CYS A 125 0.93 4.68 5.72
C CYS A 125 0.55 5.28 4.36
N GLY A 126 -0.12 6.44 4.34
CA GLY A 126 -0.85 6.86 3.13
C GLY A 126 -1.94 5.84 2.84
N ASP A 127 -2.12 5.54 1.56
CA ASP A 127 -2.84 4.34 1.13
C ASP A 127 -1.84 3.21 0.91
N MET A 128 -2.13 2.01 1.41
CA MET A 128 -1.16 0.92 1.40
C MET A 128 -1.79 -0.47 1.26
N ARG A 129 -1.05 -1.39 0.65
CA ARG A 129 -1.33 -2.83 0.72
C ARG A 129 -0.17 -3.58 1.36
N TYR A 130 -0.39 -4.09 2.56
CA TYR A 130 0.64 -4.80 3.30
C TYR A 130 1.09 -6.05 2.53
N ASP A 131 2.41 -6.19 2.48
CA ASP A 131 3.11 -7.35 1.94
C ASP A 131 4.16 -7.77 2.99
N ALA A 132 4.35 -9.07 3.18
CA ALA A 132 5.27 -9.58 4.20
C ALA A 132 6.72 -9.09 4.01
N ARG A 133 7.11 -8.74 2.77
CA ARG A 133 8.42 -8.13 2.46
C ARG A 133 8.63 -6.79 3.16
N MET A 134 7.58 -6.08 3.56
CA MET A 134 7.72 -4.84 4.34
C MET A 134 8.36 -5.07 5.71
N GLN A 135 8.36 -6.31 6.23
CA GLN A 135 9.07 -6.66 7.47
C GLN A 135 10.59 -6.56 7.33
N SER A 136 11.12 -6.65 6.10
CA SER A 136 12.55 -6.50 5.84
C SER A 136 12.98 -5.05 5.63
N PHE A 137 12.09 -4.07 5.81
CA PHE A 137 12.48 -2.66 5.76
C PHE A 137 13.39 -2.32 6.95
N PRO A 138 14.66 -1.91 6.71
CA PRO A 138 15.61 -1.65 7.78
C PRO A 138 15.13 -0.57 8.75
N SER A 139 14.48 0.47 8.24
CA SER A 139 13.96 1.57 9.07
C SER A 139 12.82 1.17 10.01
N LEU A 140 12.25 -0.02 9.82
CA LEU A 140 11.20 -0.60 10.68
C LEU A 140 11.71 -1.78 11.51
N ALA A 141 12.98 -2.17 11.35
CA ALA A 141 13.56 -3.25 12.12
C ALA A 141 13.79 -2.83 13.59
N PRO A 142 13.76 -3.77 14.55
CA PRO A 142 14.14 -3.50 15.93
C PRO A 142 15.52 -2.80 16.01
N PRO A 143 15.70 -1.84 16.94
CA PRO A 143 14.83 -1.50 18.06
C PRO A 143 13.79 -0.41 17.75
N VAL A 144 13.49 -0.13 16.48
CA VAL A 144 12.49 0.89 16.13
C VAL A 144 11.11 0.45 16.63
N GLN A 145 10.51 1.27 17.49
CA GLN A 145 9.15 1.08 17.99
C GLN A 145 8.27 2.20 17.44
N ILE A 146 7.14 1.86 16.84
CA ILE A 146 6.19 2.87 16.33
C ILE A 146 5.30 3.36 17.47
N ASP A 147 5.36 4.66 17.76
CA ASP A 147 4.53 5.32 18.76
C ASP A 147 3.15 5.67 18.20
N HIS A 148 3.13 6.18 16.97
CA HIS A 148 1.91 6.62 16.28
C HIS A 148 1.86 6.02 14.87
N LEU A 149 0.88 5.15 14.63
CA LEU A 149 0.61 4.57 13.32
C LEU A 149 -0.64 5.22 12.71
N TYR A 150 -0.45 6.00 11.64
CA TYR A 150 -1.54 6.51 10.81
C TYR A 150 -1.86 5.47 9.73
N LEU A 151 -2.93 4.71 9.96
CA LEU A 151 -3.22 3.49 9.23
C LEU A 151 -4.29 3.71 8.13
N ASP A 152 -4.01 3.21 6.92
CA ASP A 152 -5.02 3.02 5.88
C ASP A 152 -6.08 2.03 6.36
N THR A 153 -7.29 2.53 6.61
CA THR A 153 -8.39 1.75 7.17
C THR A 153 -9.51 1.47 6.16
N THR A 154 -9.21 1.59 4.87
CA THR A 154 -10.16 1.42 3.75
C THR A 154 -11.00 0.14 3.88
N TYR A 155 -10.35 -0.99 4.19
CA TYR A 155 -10.99 -2.30 4.34
C TYR A 155 -10.90 -2.85 5.77
N CYS A 156 -10.90 -1.98 6.79
CA CYS A 156 -10.90 -2.38 8.19
C CYS A 156 -12.29 -2.87 8.66
N ASP A 157 -12.72 -4.02 8.14
CA ASP A 157 -13.92 -4.78 8.52
C ASP A 157 -13.71 -6.26 8.12
N PRO A 158 -13.97 -7.25 9.01
CA PRO A 158 -13.77 -8.68 8.73
C PRO A 158 -14.46 -9.22 7.47
N LYS A 159 -15.45 -8.51 6.91
CA LYS A 159 -16.08 -8.90 5.65
C LYS A 159 -15.17 -8.69 4.43
N TYR A 160 -14.18 -7.80 4.52
CA TYR A 160 -13.24 -7.48 3.44
C TYR A 160 -12.01 -8.38 3.49
N ARG A 161 -12.23 -9.65 3.16
CA ARG A 161 -11.17 -10.64 2.98
C ARG A 161 -11.09 -11.02 1.52
N PHE A 162 -9.93 -10.79 0.92
CA PHE A 162 -9.64 -11.10 -0.48
C PHE A 162 -8.21 -11.61 -0.62
N PRO A 163 -7.93 -12.44 -1.64
CA PRO A 163 -6.60 -13.06 -1.82
C PRO A 163 -5.47 -12.04 -2.07
N PRO A 164 -4.21 -12.45 -1.87
CA PRO A 164 -3.02 -11.67 -2.25
C PRO A 164 -3.04 -11.22 -3.73
N GLN A 165 -2.38 -10.10 -4.05
CA GLN A 165 -2.36 -9.55 -5.42
C GLN A 165 -1.87 -10.58 -6.45
N ASP A 166 -0.76 -11.27 -6.18
CA ASP A 166 -0.17 -12.25 -7.10
C ASP A 166 -1.10 -13.39 -7.44
N VAL A 167 -1.88 -13.84 -6.44
CA VAL A 167 -2.86 -14.90 -6.62
C VAL A 167 -3.97 -14.44 -7.58
N ILE A 168 -4.46 -13.20 -7.43
CA ILE A 168 -5.48 -12.64 -8.33
C ILE A 168 -4.92 -12.39 -9.73
N ILE A 169 -3.69 -11.86 -9.82
CA ILE A 169 -3.01 -11.63 -11.09
C ILE A 169 -2.87 -12.96 -11.86
N ALA A 170 -2.34 -14.02 -11.21
CA ALA A 170 -2.16 -15.33 -11.83
C ALA A 170 -3.48 -15.88 -12.36
N ARG A 171 -4.55 -15.80 -11.57
CA ARG A 171 -5.89 -16.26 -11.98
C ARG A 171 -6.44 -15.48 -13.18
N VAL A 172 -6.24 -14.17 -13.22
CA VAL A 172 -6.65 -13.35 -14.38
C VAL A 172 -5.88 -13.76 -15.63
N VAL A 173 -4.57 -13.97 -15.52
CA VAL A 173 -3.73 -14.45 -16.64
C VAL A 173 -4.24 -15.80 -17.12
N ASP A 174 -4.47 -16.75 -16.21
CA ASP A 174 -4.93 -18.10 -16.54
C ASP A 174 -6.28 -18.10 -17.25
N ILE A 175 -7.24 -17.28 -16.78
CA ILE A 175 -8.53 -17.11 -17.43
C ILE A 175 -8.40 -16.48 -18.80
N CYS A 176 -7.51 -15.49 -18.97
CA CYS A 176 -7.33 -14.77 -20.22
C CYS A 176 -6.54 -15.58 -21.27
N ARG A 177 -5.66 -16.50 -20.84
CA ARG A 177 -4.75 -17.27 -21.70
C ARG A 177 -5.45 -17.99 -22.86
N PRO A 178 -6.52 -18.79 -22.67
CA PRO A 178 -7.16 -19.49 -23.78
C PRO A 178 -7.78 -18.53 -24.81
N TYR A 179 -8.34 -17.39 -24.37
CA TYR A 179 -8.87 -16.38 -25.28
C TYR A 179 -7.76 -15.65 -26.03
N TYR A 180 -6.65 -15.35 -25.36
CA TYR A 180 -5.52 -14.73 -26.04
C TYR A 180 -4.91 -15.66 -27.10
N ALA A 181 -4.74 -16.95 -26.75
CA ALA A 181 -4.19 -17.97 -27.64
C ALA A 181 -5.06 -18.25 -28.87
N SER A 182 -6.37 -18.00 -28.83
CA SER A 182 -7.26 -18.24 -29.98
C SER A 182 -7.01 -17.32 -31.18
N GLY A 183 -6.24 -16.24 -31.02
CA GLY A 183 -6.01 -15.26 -32.10
C GLY A 183 -7.13 -14.24 -32.29
N ASP A 184 -8.38 -14.61 -31.99
CA ASP A 184 -9.56 -13.82 -32.37
C ASP A 184 -10.19 -12.99 -31.24
N ALA A 185 -9.65 -13.08 -30.03
CA ALA A 185 -10.14 -12.31 -28.89
C ALA A 185 -9.42 -10.96 -28.72
N LEU A 186 -10.19 -9.95 -28.28
CA LEU A 186 -9.70 -8.66 -27.79
C LEU A 186 -9.85 -8.59 -26.27
N LEU A 187 -8.75 -8.39 -25.56
CA LEU A 187 -8.73 -8.25 -24.10
C LEU A 187 -8.80 -6.76 -23.74
N LEU A 188 -9.77 -6.39 -22.92
CA LEU A 188 -9.97 -5.03 -22.41
C LEU A 188 -9.73 -5.01 -20.89
N ILE A 189 -8.78 -4.22 -20.42
CA ILE A 189 -8.41 -4.12 -19.01
C ILE A 189 -8.84 -2.77 -18.44
N GLY A 190 -9.72 -2.81 -17.44
CA GLY A 190 -10.31 -1.61 -16.84
C GLY A 190 -9.37 -0.93 -15.83
N THR A 191 -8.95 0.30 -16.12
CA THR A 191 -8.06 1.07 -15.23
C THR A 191 -8.56 2.50 -14.99
N TYR A 192 -7.87 3.21 -14.11
CA TYR A 192 -8.00 4.64 -13.83
C TYR A 192 -6.66 5.36 -14.10
N SER A 193 -6.46 6.57 -13.56
CA SER A 193 -5.35 7.47 -13.93
C SER A 193 -3.94 6.95 -13.59
N VAL A 194 -3.69 6.45 -12.38
CA VAL A 194 -2.44 5.80 -11.90
C VAL A 194 -2.84 4.62 -11.01
N GLY A 195 -2.22 3.46 -11.19
CA GLY A 195 -2.57 2.22 -10.50
C GLY A 195 -2.87 1.07 -11.48
N LYS A 196 -2.78 -0.14 -10.93
CA LYS A 196 -2.94 -1.47 -11.54
C LYS A 196 -1.87 -1.85 -12.56
N GLU A 197 -0.76 -1.11 -12.61
CA GLU A 197 0.35 -1.36 -13.53
C GLU A 197 0.91 -2.77 -13.39
N ARG A 198 0.94 -3.34 -12.17
CA ARG A 198 1.41 -4.71 -11.93
C ARG A 198 0.62 -5.77 -12.69
N LEU A 199 -0.70 -5.63 -12.79
CA LEU A 199 -1.53 -6.51 -13.61
C LEU A 199 -1.22 -6.33 -15.10
N LEU A 200 -1.05 -5.09 -15.56
CA LEU A 200 -0.76 -4.79 -16.97
C LEU A 200 0.61 -5.33 -17.39
N VAL A 201 1.64 -5.11 -16.58
CA VAL A 201 3.00 -5.63 -16.78
C VAL A 201 2.97 -7.15 -16.82
N ARG A 202 2.24 -7.80 -15.90
CA ARG A 202 2.11 -9.26 -15.94
C ARG A 202 1.48 -9.75 -17.24
N LEU A 203 0.36 -9.18 -17.65
CA LEU A 203 -0.32 -9.56 -18.89
C LEU A 203 0.57 -9.33 -20.12
N ALA A 204 1.30 -8.21 -20.17
CA ALA A 204 2.23 -7.91 -21.25
C ALA A 204 3.30 -9.00 -21.41
N ARG A 205 3.92 -9.42 -20.30
CA ARG A 205 4.97 -10.45 -20.31
C ARG A 205 4.46 -11.83 -20.62
N GLU A 206 3.41 -12.26 -19.93
CA GLU A 206 2.82 -13.60 -20.08
C GLU A 206 2.31 -13.84 -21.50
N PHE A 207 1.81 -12.79 -22.15
CA PHE A 207 1.28 -12.85 -23.51
C PHE A 207 2.28 -12.36 -24.56
N GLN A 208 3.52 -12.05 -24.14
CA GLN A 208 4.61 -11.54 -24.98
C GLN A 208 4.13 -10.46 -25.95
N CYS A 209 3.41 -9.48 -25.41
CA CYS A 209 2.76 -8.44 -26.20
C CYS A 209 2.88 -7.07 -25.54
N ARG A 210 2.75 -6.02 -26.36
CA ARG A 210 2.62 -4.67 -25.85
C ARG A 210 1.17 -4.38 -25.52
N VAL A 211 0.89 -3.85 -24.33
CA VAL A 211 -0.44 -3.41 -23.93
C VAL A 211 -0.74 -2.04 -24.53
N ARG A 212 -1.82 -1.94 -25.30
CA ARG A 212 -2.28 -0.67 -25.89
C ARG A 212 -2.89 0.22 -24.82
N VAL A 213 -2.39 1.44 -24.73
CA VAL A 213 -2.88 2.50 -23.86
C VAL A 213 -3.16 3.77 -24.67
N SER A 214 -3.92 4.72 -24.10
CA SER A 214 -4.07 6.04 -24.70
C SER A 214 -2.75 6.83 -24.64
N SER A 215 -2.55 7.81 -25.52
CA SER A 215 -1.35 8.66 -25.49
C SER A 215 -1.20 9.42 -24.16
N ALA A 216 -2.31 9.73 -23.49
CA ALA A 216 -2.30 10.35 -22.17
C ALA A 216 -1.77 9.37 -21.11
N ARG A 217 -2.29 8.13 -21.09
CA ARG A 217 -1.85 7.08 -20.17
C ARG A 217 -0.41 6.63 -20.45
N PHE A 218 0.03 6.60 -21.71
CA PHE A 218 1.42 6.30 -22.05
C PHE A 218 2.38 7.32 -21.42
N LYS A 219 2.04 8.62 -21.47
CA LYS A 219 2.80 9.66 -20.78
C LYS A 219 2.79 9.45 -19.26
N ASP A 220 1.66 9.08 -18.68
CA ASP A 220 1.57 8.75 -17.25
C ASP A 220 2.49 7.59 -16.87
N LEU A 221 2.51 6.51 -17.66
CA LEU A 221 3.41 5.38 -17.46
C LEU A 221 4.88 5.79 -17.54
N MET A 222 5.26 6.64 -18.50
CA MET A 222 6.63 7.19 -18.60
C MET A 222 7.04 8.01 -17.37
N MET A 223 6.07 8.58 -16.66
CA MET A 223 6.29 9.32 -15.41
C MET A 223 6.27 8.43 -14.16
N SER A 224 5.85 7.17 -14.30
CA SER A 224 5.59 6.28 -13.18
C SER A 224 6.46 5.03 -13.13
N LEU A 225 6.98 4.60 -14.28
CA LEU A 225 7.78 3.39 -14.46
C LEU A 225 9.10 3.70 -15.18
N PRO A 226 10.09 2.78 -15.18
CA PRO A 226 11.29 2.89 -16.01
C PRO A 226 10.96 3.02 -17.50
N ALA A 227 11.68 3.89 -18.22
CA ALA A 227 11.36 4.19 -19.62
C ALA A 227 11.49 2.96 -20.53
N ASP A 228 12.51 2.12 -20.29
CA ASP A 228 12.74 0.89 -21.06
C ASP A 228 11.58 -0.09 -20.90
N ASP A 229 11.15 -0.35 -19.66
CA ASP A 229 9.97 -1.17 -19.39
C ASP A 229 8.72 -0.63 -20.09
N VAL A 230 8.52 0.69 -20.09
CA VAL A 230 7.33 1.27 -20.73
C VAL A 230 7.38 1.10 -22.26
N ASN A 231 8.54 1.32 -22.87
CA ASN A 231 8.74 1.16 -24.30
C ASN A 231 8.62 -0.31 -24.76
N GLU A 232 9.09 -1.24 -23.91
CA GLU A 232 9.01 -2.67 -24.14
C GLU A 232 7.59 -3.21 -23.99
N LEU A 233 6.87 -2.79 -22.94
CA LEU A 233 5.62 -3.44 -22.52
C LEU A 233 4.35 -2.72 -22.97
N PHE A 234 4.43 -1.45 -23.40
CA PHE A 234 3.25 -0.65 -23.74
C PHE A 234 3.35 -0.01 -25.11
N THR A 235 2.19 0.34 -25.69
CA THR A 235 2.14 1.01 -26.99
C THR A 235 0.91 1.92 -27.12
N THR A 236 0.99 2.93 -27.99
CA THR A 236 -0.18 3.68 -28.48
C THR A 236 -0.65 3.17 -29.85
N GLY A 237 0.04 2.16 -30.41
CA GLY A 237 -0.26 1.50 -31.68
C GLY A 237 -1.13 0.24 -31.53
N ALA A 238 -1.11 -0.61 -32.55
CA ALA A 238 -1.94 -1.82 -32.60
C ALA A 238 -1.53 -2.86 -31.52
N SER A 239 -2.53 -3.47 -30.90
CA SER A 239 -2.39 -4.60 -29.95
C SER A 239 -3.74 -5.30 -29.78
N ARG A 240 -3.74 -6.49 -29.17
CA ARG A 240 -4.93 -7.25 -28.75
C ARG A 240 -5.24 -7.11 -27.25
N VAL A 241 -4.42 -6.40 -26.49
CA VAL A 241 -4.67 -6.10 -25.07
C VAL A 241 -4.76 -4.59 -24.90
N HIS A 242 -5.93 -4.07 -24.55
CA HIS A 242 -6.22 -2.63 -24.49
C HIS A 242 -6.59 -2.22 -23.09
N VAL A 243 -6.03 -1.10 -22.64
CA VAL A 243 -6.49 -0.42 -21.43
C VAL A 243 -7.63 0.52 -21.78
N VAL A 244 -8.72 0.42 -21.02
CA VAL A 244 -9.92 1.27 -21.18
C VAL A 244 -10.41 1.78 -19.82
N PRO A 245 -11.23 2.84 -19.79
CA PRO A 245 -11.91 3.26 -18.57
C PRO A 245 -12.70 2.10 -17.96
N LEU A 246 -12.63 1.92 -16.65
CA LEU A 246 -13.31 0.82 -15.95
C LEU A 246 -14.84 0.83 -16.16
N ASP A 247 -15.44 2.02 -16.32
CA ASP A 247 -16.88 2.19 -16.55
C ASP A 247 -17.33 1.68 -17.92
N ASP A 248 -16.44 1.63 -18.91
CA ASP A 248 -16.74 1.09 -20.25
C ASP A 248 -16.97 -0.43 -20.19
N LEU A 249 -16.49 -1.11 -19.14
CA LEU A 249 -16.52 -2.56 -19.02
C LEU A 249 -17.79 -3.11 -18.35
N SER A 250 -18.85 -2.33 -18.25
CA SER A 250 -20.14 -2.80 -17.73
C SER A 250 -20.96 -3.46 -18.84
N TRP A 251 -21.90 -4.35 -18.49
CA TRP A 251 -22.82 -4.94 -19.49
C TRP A 251 -23.57 -3.88 -20.31
N GLN A 252 -23.84 -2.72 -19.72
CA GLN A 252 -24.54 -1.61 -20.37
C GLN A 252 -23.64 -0.86 -21.38
N ASN A 253 -22.34 -0.71 -21.07
CA ASN A 253 -21.43 0.12 -21.86
C ASN A 253 -20.55 -0.68 -22.84
N LEU A 254 -20.38 -1.99 -22.61
CA LEU A 254 -19.58 -2.88 -23.45
C LEU A 254 -19.99 -2.90 -24.92
N PRO A 255 -21.30 -2.88 -25.30
CA PRO A 255 -21.69 -2.80 -26.71
C PRO A 255 -21.13 -1.56 -27.41
N ARG A 256 -21.10 -0.40 -26.74
CA ARG A 256 -20.54 0.84 -27.27
C ARG A 256 -19.02 0.77 -27.38
N ALA A 257 -18.36 0.16 -26.39
CA ALA A 257 -16.92 -0.10 -26.46
C ALA A 257 -16.57 -1.02 -27.65
N ARG A 258 -17.37 -2.08 -27.87
CA ARG A 258 -17.24 -3.00 -28.99
C ARG A 258 -17.40 -2.29 -30.33
N GLU A 259 -18.45 -1.50 -30.51
CA GLU A 259 -18.70 -0.76 -31.76
C GLU A 259 -17.56 0.23 -32.08
N ARG A 260 -16.98 0.87 -31.06
CA ARG A 260 -15.82 1.75 -31.24
C ARG A 260 -14.58 1.00 -31.70
N LEU A 261 -14.36 -0.22 -31.20
CA LEU A 261 -13.14 -1.01 -31.41
C LEU A 261 -13.22 -1.93 -32.64
N SER A 262 -14.42 -2.38 -33.02
CA SER A 262 -14.65 -3.19 -34.24
C SER A 262 -14.35 -2.44 -35.53
N ARG A 263 -14.34 -1.10 -35.49
CA ARG A 263 -13.92 -0.24 -36.62
C ARG A 263 -12.43 -0.34 -36.95
N THR A 264 -11.62 -0.86 -36.03
CA THR A 264 -10.15 -0.90 -36.16
C THR A 264 -9.56 -2.28 -36.33
N ALA A 265 -10.30 -3.33 -35.99
CA ALA A 265 -9.92 -4.73 -36.20
C ALA A 265 -11.13 -5.65 -36.02
N SER A 266 -11.13 -6.78 -36.72
CA SER A 266 -12.16 -7.82 -36.61
C SER A 266 -11.80 -8.80 -35.48
N PHE A 267 -12.54 -8.74 -34.39
CA PHE A 267 -12.44 -9.70 -33.28
C PHE A 267 -13.79 -10.39 -33.09
N THR A 268 -13.76 -11.71 -32.90
CA THR A 268 -14.98 -12.50 -32.66
C THR A 268 -15.38 -12.50 -31.19
N THR A 269 -14.41 -12.35 -30.28
CA THR A 269 -14.61 -12.42 -28.83
C THR A 269 -14.04 -11.20 -28.12
N MET A 270 -14.73 -10.70 -27.10
CA MET A 270 -14.28 -9.62 -26.23
C MET A 270 -14.18 -10.12 -24.79
N VAL A 271 -13.00 -9.97 -24.19
CA VAL A 271 -12.73 -10.34 -22.79
C VAL A 271 -12.49 -9.08 -21.98
N ALA A 272 -13.46 -8.69 -21.16
CA ALA A 272 -13.43 -7.50 -20.32
C ALA A 272 -13.00 -7.84 -18.89
N VAL A 273 -11.76 -7.51 -18.53
CA VAL A 273 -11.22 -7.68 -17.18
C VAL A 273 -11.51 -6.43 -16.35
N ARG A 274 -12.26 -6.62 -15.26
CA ARG A 274 -12.62 -5.60 -14.27
C ARG A 274 -11.84 -5.84 -12.98
N PRO A 275 -10.62 -5.31 -12.83
CA PRO A 275 -9.86 -5.38 -11.59
C PRO A 275 -10.41 -4.35 -10.61
N THR A 276 -11.20 -4.76 -9.63
CA THR A 276 -11.81 -3.88 -8.62
C THR A 276 -11.42 -4.33 -7.22
N GLY A 277 -11.29 -3.40 -6.26
CA GLY A 277 -10.79 -3.74 -4.92
C GLY A 277 -11.60 -4.84 -4.22
N TRP A 278 -12.90 -4.63 -4.03
CA TRP A 278 -13.77 -5.63 -3.43
C TRP A 278 -15.08 -5.83 -4.20
N THR A 279 -15.46 -7.09 -4.37
CA THR A 279 -16.74 -7.51 -4.96
C THR A 279 -17.60 -8.17 -3.88
N HIS A 280 -18.88 -7.80 -3.78
CA HIS A 280 -19.87 -8.42 -2.88
C HIS A 280 -20.16 -9.91 -3.15
N THR A 281 -19.39 -10.57 -4.02
CA THR A 281 -19.63 -11.95 -4.41
C THR A 281 -19.27 -12.89 -3.25
N ALA A 282 -20.15 -13.88 -3.01
CA ALA A 282 -19.94 -14.88 -1.97
C ALA A 282 -18.62 -15.65 -2.14
N LYS A 283 -18.09 -15.70 -3.37
CA LYS A 283 -16.89 -16.48 -3.73
C LYS A 283 -15.57 -15.80 -3.36
N ARG A 284 -15.55 -14.48 -3.08
CA ARG A 284 -14.33 -13.71 -2.73
C ARG A 284 -13.12 -13.97 -3.65
N ASP A 285 -13.38 -14.35 -4.89
CA ASP A 285 -12.39 -14.76 -5.89
C ASP A 285 -12.78 -14.20 -7.26
N VAL A 286 -11.94 -14.41 -8.26
CA VAL A 286 -12.22 -14.02 -9.64
C VAL A 286 -13.50 -14.71 -10.12
N THR A 287 -14.43 -13.92 -10.66
CA THR A 287 -15.68 -14.45 -11.23
C THR A 287 -15.75 -14.13 -12.71
N VAL A 288 -16.24 -15.10 -13.48
CA VAL A 288 -16.38 -14.98 -14.93
C VAL A 288 -17.87 -15.06 -15.28
N THR A 289 -18.36 -14.09 -16.04
CA THR A 289 -19.70 -14.14 -16.63
C THR A 289 -19.59 -13.99 -18.13
N GLN A 290 -20.21 -14.89 -18.88
CA GLN A 290 -20.14 -14.93 -20.33
C GLN A 290 -21.53 -14.83 -20.93
N ASN A 291 -21.64 -14.06 -22.01
CA ASN A 291 -22.81 -14.00 -22.87
C ASN A 291 -22.33 -13.91 -24.33
N ASP A 292 -22.63 -14.93 -25.12
CA ASP A 292 -22.19 -15.08 -26.51
C ASP A 292 -20.67 -14.84 -26.69
N SER A 293 -20.33 -13.75 -27.37
CA SER A 293 -18.99 -13.29 -27.71
C SER A 293 -18.38 -12.35 -26.66
N VAL A 294 -19.04 -12.14 -25.53
CA VAL A 294 -18.57 -11.23 -24.47
C VAL A 294 -18.34 -12.00 -23.17
N VAL A 295 -17.12 -11.89 -22.64
CA VAL A 295 -16.69 -12.48 -21.39
C VAL A 295 -16.31 -11.34 -20.45
N ILE A 296 -16.88 -11.29 -19.25
CA ILE A 296 -16.49 -10.34 -18.20
C ILE A 296 -15.82 -11.11 -17.08
N VAL A 297 -14.59 -10.71 -16.77
CA VAL A 297 -13.76 -11.25 -15.68
C VAL A 297 -13.73 -10.21 -14.56
N ASN A 298 -14.50 -10.41 -13.50
CA ASN A 298 -14.45 -9.55 -12.31
C ASN A 298 -13.38 -10.09 -11.36
N ALA A 299 -12.31 -9.33 -11.19
CA ALA A 299 -11.18 -9.71 -10.36
C ALA A 299 -11.13 -8.82 -9.10
N PRO A 300 -11.12 -9.40 -7.88
CA PRO A 300 -10.94 -8.65 -6.63
C PRO A 300 -9.49 -8.17 -6.45
N TYR A 301 -8.99 -7.41 -7.41
CA TYR A 301 -7.65 -6.83 -7.42
C TYR A 301 -7.66 -5.53 -6.61
N SER A 302 -7.19 -5.61 -5.37
CA SER A 302 -7.05 -4.48 -4.46
C SER A 302 -5.62 -3.95 -4.42
N GLU A 303 -5.49 -2.62 -4.31
CA GLU A 303 -4.25 -1.91 -3.97
C GLU A 303 -4.27 -1.42 -2.52
N HIS A 304 -5.27 -1.84 -1.74
CA HIS A 304 -5.35 -1.65 -0.30
C HIS A 304 -5.33 -3.00 0.42
N SER A 305 -4.84 -2.97 1.66
CA SER A 305 -4.79 -4.14 2.54
C SER A 305 -6.17 -4.73 2.80
N SER A 306 -6.29 -6.05 2.73
CA SER A 306 -7.44 -6.79 3.29
C SER A 306 -7.47 -6.68 4.81
N TYR A 307 -8.57 -7.09 5.44
CA TYR A 307 -8.68 -7.10 6.90
C TYR A 307 -7.56 -7.93 7.58
N ASP A 308 -7.26 -9.11 7.02
CA ASP A 308 -6.23 -9.99 7.60
C ASP A 308 -4.82 -9.43 7.36
N GLU A 309 -4.57 -8.81 6.19
CA GLU A 309 -3.32 -8.10 5.88
C GLU A 309 -3.12 -6.91 6.85
N LEU A 310 -4.16 -6.11 7.14
CA LEU A 310 -4.10 -5.02 8.12
C LEU A 310 -3.75 -5.52 9.52
N ARG A 311 -4.39 -6.61 9.97
CA ARG A 311 -4.10 -7.20 11.29
C ARG A 311 -2.67 -7.73 11.36
N ALA A 312 -2.19 -8.38 10.31
CA ALA A 312 -0.81 -8.85 10.25
C ALA A 312 0.20 -7.69 10.30
N PHE A 313 -0.08 -6.59 9.61
CA PHE A 313 0.76 -5.40 9.64
C PHE A 313 0.81 -4.74 11.02
N VAL A 314 -0.35 -4.58 11.67
CA VAL A 314 -0.42 -4.03 13.03
C VAL A 314 0.27 -4.94 14.04
N ALA A 315 0.13 -6.26 13.90
CA ALA A 315 0.83 -7.23 14.74
C ALA A 315 2.36 -7.15 14.59
N PHE A 316 2.85 -6.98 13.36
CA PHE A 316 4.27 -6.77 13.08
C PHE A 316 4.81 -5.51 13.74
N LEU A 317 4.13 -4.37 13.60
CA LEU A 317 4.61 -3.09 14.14
C LEU A 317 4.37 -2.91 15.64
N SER A 318 3.37 -3.61 16.20
CA SER A 318 2.90 -3.49 17.59
C SER A 318 2.83 -2.02 18.07
N PRO A 319 2.12 -1.12 17.37
CA PRO A 319 2.18 0.31 17.65
C PRO A 319 1.48 0.66 18.97
N LYS A 320 1.95 1.73 19.63
CA LYS A 320 1.31 2.23 20.87
C LYS A 320 -0.06 2.86 20.57
N ASN A 321 -0.13 3.69 19.53
CA ASN A 321 -1.33 4.39 19.11
C ASN A 321 -1.62 4.15 17.61
N ILE A 322 -2.90 3.93 17.30
CA ILE A 322 -3.38 3.82 15.92
C ILE A 322 -4.31 5.01 15.64
N ILE A 323 -4.09 5.69 14.52
CA ILE A 323 -4.87 6.82 14.02
C ILE A 323 -5.45 6.39 12.67
N PRO A 324 -6.76 6.14 12.57
CA PRO A 324 -7.40 5.82 11.29
C PRO A 324 -7.37 7.01 10.34
N THR A 325 -6.91 6.82 9.10
CA THR A 325 -6.90 7.88 8.08
C THR A 325 -8.18 7.90 7.25
N VAL A 326 -8.86 6.75 7.12
CA VAL A 326 -10.10 6.58 6.34
C VAL A 326 -11.29 6.38 7.27
N THR A 327 -12.15 7.40 7.37
CA THR A 327 -13.40 7.40 8.16
C THR A 327 -14.51 8.11 7.40
N SER A 328 -15.78 7.75 7.66
CA SER A 328 -16.90 8.49 7.07
C SER A 328 -17.03 9.86 7.73
N SER A 329 -17.27 10.90 6.92
CA SER A 329 -17.39 12.28 7.41
C SER A 329 -18.56 12.48 8.37
N ARG A 330 -19.61 11.66 8.28
CA ARG A 330 -20.81 11.74 9.12
C ARG A 330 -20.65 11.03 10.47
N ASN A 331 -19.84 9.98 10.54
CA ASN A 331 -19.77 9.07 11.69
C ASN A 331 -18.32 8.82 12.16
N ALA A 332 -17.44 9.81 12.02
CA ALA A 332 -16.01 9.66 12.24
C ALA A 332 -15.64 9.08 13.63
N ALA A 333 -16.35 9.50 14.69
CA ALA A 333 -16.08 9.00 16.05
C ALA A 333 -16.46 7.53 16.22
N SER A 334 -17.61 7.09 15.71
CA SER A 334 -18.03 5.69 15.77
C SER A 334 -17.20 4.81 14.85
N ASP A 335 -16.82 5.30 13.66
CA ASP A 335 -15.90 4.59 12.77
C ASP A 335 -14.55 4.39 13.43
N ARG A 336 -14.00 5.44 14.05
CA ARG A 336 -12.75 5.35 14.81
C ARG A 336 -12.84 4.28 15.89
N LYS A 337 -13.91 4.27 16.70
CA LYS A 337 -14.10 3.26 17.73
C LYS A 337 -14.12 1.84 17.13
N ARG A 338 -14.96 1.62 16.10
CA ARG A 338 -15.10 0.32 15.42
C ARG A 338 -13.77 -0.17 14.85
N ILE A 339 -12.99 0.71 14.23
CA ILE A 339 -11.68 0.40 13.65
C ILE A 339 -10.68 0.04 14.76
N LEU A 340 -10.60 0.83 15.84
CA LEU A 340 -9.69 0.53 16.94
C LEU A 340 -10.06 -0.77 17.66
N ASP A 341 -11.35 -1.08 17.75
CA ASP A 341 -11.82 -2.35 18.31
C ASP A 341 -11.29 -3.57 17.53
N CYS A 342 -10.99 -3.43 16.24
CA CYS A 342 -10.37 -4.48 15.42
C CYS A 342 -8.91 -4.80 15.79
N PHE A 343 -8.25 -4.00 16.63
CA PHE A 343 -6.83 -4.15 16.97
C PHE A 343 -6.55 -4.16 18.47
N ASN A 344 -7.58 -4.23 19.32
CA ASN A 344 -7.44 -4.17 20.78
C ASN A 344 -6.51 -5.26 21.37
N ASP A 345 -6.34 -6.38 20.66
CA ASP A 345 -5.50 -7.52 21.01
C ASP A 345 -4.06 -7.41 20.47
N LEU A 346 -3.78 -6.45 19.59
CA LEU A 346 -2.49 -6.30 18.87
C LEU A 346 -1.71 -5.03 19.23
N ARG A 347 -2.21 -4.22 20.17
CA ARG A 347 -1.56 -2.99 20.60
C ARG A 347 -0.65 -3.25 21.80
N ASP A 348 0.50 -2.61 21.86
CA ASP A 348 1.33 -2.58 23.07
C ASP A 348 0.61 -1.75 24.15
N THR A 349 0.05 -2.45 25.14
CA THR A 349 -0.63 -1.85 26.30
C THR A 349 0.26 -1.79 27.54
N SER A 350 1.56 -2.02 27.45
CA SER A 350 2.49 -2.03 28.60
C SER A 350 2.45 -0.76 29.46
N LYS A 351 1.98 0.37 28.90
CA LYS A 351 1.80 1.65 29.60
C LYS A 351 0.35 2.11 29.79
N ASP A 352 -0.64 1.33 29.32
CA ASP A 352 -2.06 1.71 29.42
C ASP A 352 -2.63 1.34 30.81
N LYS A 353 -2.49 2.27 31.75
CA LYS A 353 -2.99 2.13 33.14
C LYS A 353 -4.52 1.98 33.23
N SER A 354 -5.27 2.23 32.15
CA SER A 354 -6.74 2.17 32.16
C SER A 354 -7.29 0.74 32.26
N LYS A 355 -6.57 -0.28 31.78
CA LYS A 355 -6.98 -1.70 31.89
C LYS A 355 -6.72 -2.33 33.26
N ILE A 356 -5.83 -1.78 34.07
CA ILE A 356 -5.65 -2.25 35.46
C ILE A 356 -6.88 -1.87 36.30
N SER A 357 -7.50 -0.71 36.03
CA SER A 357 -8.69 -0.25 36.77
C SER A 357 -9.91 -1.15 36.58
N SER A 358 -10.11 -1.73 35.38
CA SER A 358 -11.31 -2.56 35.13
C SER A 358 -11.26 -3.92 35.82
N TYR A 359 -10.09 -4.41 36.20
CA TYR A 359 -9.92 -5.66 36.94
C TYR A 359 -10.02 -5.50 38.47
N PHE A 360 -9.82 -4.29 39.00
CA PHE A 360 -9.80 -4.04 40.46
C PHE A 360 -11.02 -3.30 41.01
N GLN A 361 -12.00 -2.92 40.18
CA GLN A 361 -13.28 -2.39 40.67
C GLN A 361 -14.19 -3.52 41.16
N LYS A 362 -13.97 -3.98 42.40
CA LYS A 362 -14.97 -4.70 43.19
C LYS A 362 -16.19 -3.79 43.39
N ALA A 363 -17.35 -4.24 42.93
CA ALA A 363 -18.63 -3.59 43.21
C ALA A 363 -18.90 -3.55 44.73
N PRO A 364 -19.45 -2.45 45.28
CA PRO A 364 -19.84 -2.41 46.69
C PRO A 364 -21.07 -3.28 46.93
N ALA A 365 -21.09 -3.97 48.06
CA ALA A 365 -22.18 -4.85 48.48
C ALA A 365 -23.49 -4.06 48.67
N PRO A 366 -24.65 -4.56 48.20
CA PRO A 366 -25.91 -3.88 48.44
C PRO A 366 -26.45 -4.17 49.84
N GLU A 367 -26.81 -3.10 50.55
CA GLU A 367 -27.54 -3.12 51.82
C GLU A 367 -28.97 -3.66 51.64
N GLY A 368 -29.47 -4.31 52.70
CA GLY A 368 -30.59 -5.22 52.65
C GLY A 368 -31.99 -4.61 52.49
N ARG A 369 -32.90 -5.43 51.97
CA ARG A 369 -34.33 -5.39 52.29
C ARG A 369 -34.92 -6.79 52.29
N LYS A 370 -35.61 -7.13 53.38
CA LYS A 370 -36.29 -8.41 53.64
C LYS A 370 -37.60 -8.52 52.86
N ARG A 371 -37.86 -9.70 52.27
CA ARG A 371 -39.04 -10.60 52.48
C ARG A 371 -39.47 -11.30 51.18
N GLY A 372 -39.81 -12.59 51.30
CA GLY A 372 -40.70 -13.29 50.38
C GLY A 372 -40.19 -14.67 49.93
N SER A 373 -40.38 -15.69 50.76
CA SER A 373 -40.12 -17.10 50.43
C SER A 373 -41.10 -17.62 49.36
N SER A 374 -40.58 -18.19 48.27
CA SER A 374 -41.28 -19.30 47.60
C SER A 374 -40.27 -20.22 46.91
N ASN A 375 -40.45 -21.51 47.18
CA ASN A 375 -39.52 -22.60 46.91
C ASN A 375 -39.88 -23.23 45.56
N ARG A 376 -38.98 -23.20 44.57
CA ARG A 376 -38.96 -24.15 43.43
C ARG A 376 -37.52 -24.43 43.00
N PRO A 377 -37.10 -25.70 42.85
CA PRO A 377 -35.72 -26.04 42.51
C PRO A 377 -35.50 -25.97 40.99
N VAL A 378 -34.43 -25.29 40.56
CA VAL A 378 -33.92 -25.38 39.18
C VAL A 378 -32.64 -26.21 39.19
N ARG A 379 -32.64 -27.25 38.35
CA ARG A 379 -31.58 -28.26 38.19
C ARG A 379 -30.27 -27.65 37.69
N LEU A 380 -29.17 -27.92 38.40
CA LEU A 380 -27.80 -27.79 37.87
C LEU A 380 -27.56 -28.90 36.85
N ARG A 381 -27.25 -28.55 35.59
CA ARG A 381 -26.63 -29.48 34.64
C ARG A 381 -25.11 -29.36 34.75
N GLN A 382 -24.51 -30.50 35.03
CA GLN A 382 -23.10 -30.73 35.28
C GLN A 382 -22.24 -30.50 34.03
N VAL A 383 -21.05 -29.94 34.27
CA VAL A 383 -19.92 -29.87 33.33
C VAL A 383 -19.30 -31.27 33.23
N PRO A 384 -19.01 -31.81 32.03
CA PRO A 384 -18.27 -33.05 31.93
C PRO A 384 -16.76 -32.77 32.00
N THR A 385 -16.11 -33.31 33.02
CA THR A 385 -14.66 -33.57 33.10
C THR A 385 -14.44 -35.08 33.01
N PHE A 386 -13.54 -35.54 32.12
CA PHE A 386 -12.97 -36.89 32.10
C PHE A 386 -11.71 -36.91 31.19
N PRO A 387 -10.79 -37.90 31.30
CA PRO A 387 -9.99 -38.22 32.48
C PRO A 387 -8.50 -38.50 32.12
N THR A 388 -7.65 -38.60 33.14
CA THR A 388 -6.25 -39.02 33.01
C THR A 388 -6.06 -40.48 33.45
N THR A 389 -5.29 -41.21 32.62
CA THR A 389 -4.51 -42.45 32.87
C THR A 389 -5.17 -43.81 33.15
N ALA A 390 -4.78 -44.80 32.33
CA ALA A 390 -4.46 -46.16 32.76
C ALA A 390 -3.24 -46.69 31.97
N ARG A 391 -2.31 -47.34 32.67
CA ARG A 391 -0.96 -47.81 32.26
C ARG A 391 -1.00 -49.21 31.59
N PHE A 392 0.01 -49.54 30.76
CA PHE A 392 0.82 -50.78 30.87
C PHE A 392 2.09 -50.75 29.96
N SER A 393 3.27 -50.66 30.61
CA SER A 393 4.59 -51.35 30.46
C SER A 393 5.35 -51.60 29.12
N PRO A 394 6.70 -51.79 29.16
CA PRO A 394 7.66 -51.08 28.29
C PRO A 394 8.42 -51.95 27.27
N GLY A 395 8.97 -51.31 26.23
CA GLY A 395 9.96 -51.90 25.31
C GLY A 395 10.76 -50.84 24.55
N MET A 396 11.97 -50.56 25.07
CA MET A 396 13.19 -50.02 24.44
C MET A 396 13.11 -49.03 23.25
N GLY A 397 13.71 -47.84 23.46
CA GLY A 397 14.19 -46.97 22.37
C GLY A 397 14.14 -45.48 22.71
N SER A 398 15.23 -44.96 23.27
CA SER A 398 15.43 -43.55 23.67
C SER A 398 15.22 -42.54 22.52
N VAL A 399 14.35 -41.53 22.69
CA VAL A 399 14.53 -40.15 22.18
C VAL A 399 13.80 -39.13 23.07
N ALA A 400 14.46 -38.00 23.35
CA ALA A 400 14.09 -36.93 24.27
C ALA A 400 13.12 -35.87 23.69
N ALA A 401 12.59 -35.03 24.60
CA ALA A 401 11.58 -34.00 24.42
C ALA A 401 12.03 -32.72 23.66
N GLY A 402 11.06 -32.03 23.04
CA GLY A 402 11.12 -30.63 22.57
C GLY A 402 9.79 -30.26 21.90
N THR A 403 8.91 -29.46 22.50
CA THR A 403 8.75 -27.99 22.39
C THR A 403 8.52 -27.48 20.96
N LEU A 404 7.39 -26.78 20.79
CA LEU A 404 6.96 -26.00 19.63
C LEU A 404 8.00 -24.94 19.24
N GLU A 405 8.56 -25.01 18.03
CA GLU A 405 9.23 -23.90 17.35
C GLU A 405 9.46 -24.20 15.85
N THR A 406 9.58 -23.14 15.05
CA THR A 406 10.12 -23.05 13.68
C THR A 406 9.30 -23.53 12.47
N TYR A 407 8.77 -22.57 11.70
CA TYR A 407 8.67 -22.65 10.24
C TYR A 407 9.29 -21.38 9.62
N PHE A 408 10.58 -21.47 9.29
CA PHE A 408 11.27 -20.66 8.28
C PHE A 408 12.39 -21.54 7.68
N CYS A 409 12.56 -21.43 6.35
CA CYS A 409 13.61 -22.01 5.50
C CYS A 409 13.53 -23.50 5.11
N ALA A 410 13.22 -23.74 3.84
CA ALA A 410 13.80 -24.78 2.97
C ALA A 410 13.79 -24.17 1.54
N ASN A 411 14.91 -23.78 0.91
CA ASN A 411 16.00 -24.62 0.40
C ASN A 411 15.49 -25.96 -0.14
N VAL A 412 15.20 -25.97 -1.44
CA VAL A 412 14.84 -27.17 -2.20
C VAL A 412 16.13 -27.90 -2.57
N SER A 413 16.32 -29.07 -1.99
CA SER A 413 17.32 -30.05 -2.42
C SER A 413 16.80 -30.86 -3.61
N GLU A 414 17.63 -30.97 -4.65
CA GLU A 414 17.42 -31.84 -5.81
C GLU A 414 17.30 -33.31 -5.41
N THR A 415 16.39 -34.05 -6.05
CA THR A 415 16.61 -35.47 -6.33
C THR A 415 15.78 -35.90 -7.54
N THR A 416 16.48 -36.35 -8.57
CA THR A 416 16.01 -37.01 -9.79
C THR A 416 15.58 -38.46 -9.53
N VAL A 417 14.46 -38.94 -10.10
CA VAL A 417 14.32 -40.26 -10.76
C VAL A 417 13.19 -40.21 -11.83
N SER A 418 13.45 -40.95 -12.89
CA SER A 418 12.95 -41.09 -14.27
C SER A 418 11.50 -41.52 -14.61
N SER A 419 11.08 -41.06 -15.81
CA SER A 419 10.18 -41.63 -16.86
C SER A 419 8.69 -41.80 -16.51
N ILE A 420 7.72 -41.29 -17.28
CA ILE A 420 7.38 -41.55 -18.71
C ILE A 420 6.49 -40.39 -19.25
N GLY A 421 6.71 -39.94 -20.50
CA GLY A 421 5.67 -39.39 -21.39
C GLY A 421 5.68 -37.87 -21.67
N ASP A 422 6.02 -37.51 -22.92
CA ASP A 422 6.20 -36.16 -23.47
C ASP A 422 5.00 -35.20 -23.37
N MET A 423 5.22 -34.00 -22.81
CA MET A 423 4.53 -32.72 -23.06
C MET A 423 5.51 -31.57 -22.70
N PRO A 424 5.52 -30.41 -23.39
CA PRO A 424 6.48 -29.35 -23.09
C PRO A 424 6.27 -28.82 -21.67
N ALA A 425 7.31 -28.96 -20.85
CA ALA A 425 7.32 -28.57 -19.45
C ALA A 425 7.07 -27.06 -19.31
N VAL A 426 6.03 -26.73 -18.56
CA VAL A 426 5.80 -25.38 -18.02
C VAL A 426 7.06 -24.98 -17.25
N GLN A 427 7.69 -23.89 -17.68
CA GLN A 427 8.88 -23.33 -17.02
C GLN A 427 8.58 -23.06 -15.54
N SER A 428 9.56 -23.42 -14.73
CA SER A 428 9.51 -23.56 -13.29
C SER A 428 9.00 -22.32 -12.53
N SER A 429 8.47 -22.57 -11.34
CA SER A 429 8.08 -21.61 -10.29
C SER A 429 9.11 -20.53 -9.93
N ALA A 430 10.35 -20.62 -10.41
CA ALA A 430 11.38 -19.60 -10.26
C ALA A 430 11.10 -18.32 -11.07
N GLU A 431 10.48 -18.42 -12.26
CA GLU A 431 10.10 -17.22 -13.03
C GLU A 431 8.97 -16.43 -12.36
N LEU A 432 8.06 -17.11 -11.65
CA LEU A 432 7.01 -16.47 -10.85
C LEU A 432 7.56 -15.58 -9.73
N VAL A 433 8.72 -15.94 -9.16
CA VAL A 433 9.44 -15.14 -8.16
C VAL A 433 10.14 -13.93 -8.81
N ALA A 434 10.66 -14.08 -10.04
CA ALA A 434 11.27 -12.99 -10.79
C ALA A 434 10.26 -11.91 -11.24
N VAL A 435 9.00 -12.27 -11.50
CA VAL A 435 7.96 -11.28 -11.85
C VAL A 435 7.59 -10.36 -10.66
N ALA A 436 7.80 -10.80 -9.43
CA ALA A 436 7.57 -9.98 -8.22
C ALA A 436 8.74 -9.02 -7.90
N ALA A 437 9.91 -9.21 -8.53
CA ALA A 437 11.13 -8.43 -8.31
C ALA A 437 11.17 -7.10 -9.08
N GLN A 438 10.11 -6.78 -9.81
CA GLN A 438 10.10 -5.73 -10.83
C GLN A 438 9.41 -4.42 -10.44
N PHE A 439 8.84 -4.36 -9.24
CA PHE A 439 8.61 -3.09 -8.56
C PHE A 439 9.75 -2.95 -7.57
N ASP A 440 10.77 -2.27 -8.06
CA ASP A 440 12.10 -2.17 -7.52
C ASP A 440 12.09 -1.92 -6.00
N LEU A 441 12.32 -2.98 -5.22
CA LEU A 441 12.81 -2.88 -3.85
C LEU A 441 14.30 -2.49 -3.85
N ALA A 442 14.85 -2.01 -4.98
CA ALA A 442 16.26 -1.69 -5.19
C ALA A 442 16.87 -1.00 -3.98
N ALA A 443 17.83 -1.73 -3.41
CA ALA A 443 18.98 -1.24 -2.66
C ALA A 443 18.67 -0.10 -1.69
N VAL A 444 17.83 -0.37 -0.70
CA VAL A 444 17.96 0.36 0.57
C VAL A 444 19.29 -0.08 1.18
N ASP A 445 20.29 0.81 1.19
CA ASP A 445 21.50 0.60 1.98
C ASP A 445 21.11 0.64 3.47
N VAL A 446 20.87 -0.55 4.01
CA VAL A 446 20.48 -0.82 5.40
C VAL A 446 21.47 -0.15 6.37
N ASP A 447 22.76 -0.24 6.06
CA ASP A 447 23.84 0.24 6.90
C ASP A 447 23.95 1.76 6.84
N GLU A 448 23.71 2.37 5.68
CA GLU A 448 23.59 3.82 5.56
C GLU A 448 22.39 4.36 6.35
N GLN A 449 21.22 3.74 6.25
CA GLN A 449 20.04 4.16 7.02
C GLN A 449 20.27 4.07 8.53
N HIS A 450 20.86 2.97 9.01
CA HIS A 450 21.15 2.80 10.43
C HIS A 450 22.18 3.83 10.91
N ARG A 451 23.25 4.06 10.14
CA ARG A 451 24.24 5.11 10.43
C ARG A 451 23.62 6.50 10.44
N LEU A 452 22.71 6.81 9.51
CA LEU A 452 21.99 8.08 9.48
C LEU A 452 21.13 8.27 10.72
N LEU A 453 20.42 7.22 11.16
CA LEU A 453 19.60 7.27 12.37
C LEU A 453 20.45 7.46 13.63
N GLU A 454 21.54 6.71 13.77
CA GLU A 454 22.45 6.81 14.91
C GLU A 454 23.17 8.17 14.94
N SER A 455 23.70 8.62 13.80
CA SER A 455 24.32 9.93 13.64
C SER A 455 23.33 11.05 13.94
N PHE A 456 22.10 10.94 13.42
CA PHE A 456 21.03 11.89 13.70
C PHE A 456 20.72 11.94 15.19
N ARG A 457 20.63 10.81 15.89
CA ARG A 457 20.39 10.77 17.34
C ARG A 457 21.57 11.33 18.15
N ALA A 458 22.81 11.11 17.69
CA ALA A 458 24.02 11.55 18.35
C ALA A 458 24.36 13.04 18.10
N SER A 459 23.85 13.65 17.03
CA SER A 459 24.14 15.04 16.68
C SER A 459 23.49 16.02 17.68
N ARG A 460 24.16 17.15 17.96
CA ARG A 460 23.51 18.24 18.72
C ARG A 460 22.33 18.81 17.93
N PRO A 461 21.24 19.24 18.58
CA PRO A 461 20.15 19.94 17.89
C PRO A 461 20.72 21.17 17.17
N THR A 462 20.28 21.40 15.94
CA THR A 462 20.55 22.71 15.32
C THR A 462 19.81 23.76 16.13
N ALA A 463 20.53 24.69 16.76
CA ALA A 463 19.90 25.84 17.38
C ALA A 463 18.99 26.51 16.34
N GLY A 464 17.71 26.66 16.67
CA GLY A 464 16.70 27.14 15.75
C GLY A 464 17.05 28.52 15.21
N VAL A 465 17.76 28.56 14.08
CA VAL A 465 17.89 29.79 13.29
C VAL A 465 16.57 29.90 12.54
N LYS A 466 15.72 30.83 12.95
CA LYS A 466 14.73 31.42 12.04
C LYS A 466 15.53 32.06 10.90
N ARG A 467 15.94 31.29 9.90
CA ARG A 467 16.48 31.86 8.68
C ARG A 467 15.28 32.49 7.96
N PRO A 468 15.33 33.79 7.62
CA PRO A 468 14.42 34.32 6.62
C PRO A 468 14.53 33.44 5.37
N PHE A 469 13.42 33.26 4.66
CA PHE A 469 13.44 32.62 3.35
C PHE A 469 14.58 33.18 2.50
N PRO A 470 15.36 32.36 1.78
CA PRO A 470 16.27 32.89 0.79
C PRO A 470 15.42 33.68 -0.21
N THR A 471 15.71 34.97 -0.32
CA THR A 471 15.17 35.77 -1.42
C THR A 471 15.69 35.16 -2.72
N SER A 472 14.98 35.38 -3.82
CA SER A 472 15.26 34.78 -5.14
C SER A 472 16.67 35.01 -5.68
N ALA A 473 17.51 35.79 -5.01
CA ALA A 473 18.89 36.09 -5.39
C ALA A 473 19.94 35.11 -4.82
N GLU A 474 19.63 34.31 -3.79
CA GLU A 474 20.63 33.43 -3.15
C GLU A 474 20.63 31.98 -3.67
N ALA A 475 19.66 31.61 -4.53
CA ALA A 475 19.61 30.30 -5.16
C ALA A 475 20.59 30.14 -6.34
N ASP A 476 21.11 31.25 -6.89
CA ASP A 476 21.99 31.25 -8.07
C ASP A 476 23.49 31.21 -7.71
N ALA A 477 23.86 31.20 -6.42
CA ALA A 477 25.26 31.33 -6.01
C ALA A 477 26.00 29.99 -5.80
N ASN A 478 25.38 28.83 -6.08
CA ASN A 478 26.02 27.51 -5.91
C ASN A 478 26.02 26.61 -7.16
N GLU A 479 25.67 27.16 -8.33
CA GLU A 479 26.00 26.56 -9.63
C GLU A 479 27.31 27.14 -10.14
N GLY A 480 28.44 26.60 -9.68
CA GLY A 480 29.75 27.18 -9.97
C GLY A 480 30.90 26.20 -10.04
N ALA A 481 30.71 25.03 -10.68
CA ALA A 481 31.84 24.19 -11.11
C ALA A 481 31.45 23.14 -12.17
N LEU A 482 30.95 23.56 -13.34
CA LEU A 482 31.05 22.75 -14.55
C LEU A 482 31.65 23.60 -15.66
N ARG A 483 32.91 23.30 -16.00
CA ARG A 483 33.64 23.92 -17.11
C ARG A 483 32.93 23.58 -18.44
N PRO A 484 32.74 24.55 -19.35
CA PRO A 484 32.12 24.26 -20.64
C PRO A 484 33.12 23.51 -21.53
N LEU A 485 32.70 22.35 -22.05
CA LEU A 485 33.37 21.67 -23.15
C LEU A 485 33.23 22.52 -24.42
N SER A 486 34.36 22.86 -24.99
CA SER A 486 34.52 23.66 -26.20
C SER A 486 33.88 23.03 -27.43
N SER A 487 33.26 23.90 -28.21
CA SER A 487 32.79 23.74 -29.58
C SER A 487 33.69 22.87 -30.47
N VAL A 488 33.11 21.82 -31.05
CA VAL A 488 33.59 21.24 -32.31
C VAL A 488 32.83 21.91 -33.44
N ARG A 489 33.56 22.62 -34.31
CA ARG A 489 33.07 23.07 -35.63
C ARG A 489 33.33 21.99 -36.68
N PRO A 490 32.59 22.01 -37.79
CA PRO A 490 32.53 20.94 -38.78
C PRO A 490 33.65 21.08 -39.83
N ASP A 491 34.01 19.98 -40.48
CA ASP A 491 34.47 19.97 -41.87
C ASP A 491 34.39 18.56 -42.47
N LEU A 492 33.81 18.51 -43.68
CA LEU A 492 33.76 17.46 -44.72
C LEU A 492 32.89 16.21 -44.51
#